data_AF-A0A9D6RCT9-F1
#
_entry.id   AF-A0A9D6RCT9-F1
#
_cell.length_a   1.000
_cell.length_b   1.000
_cell.length_c   1.000
_cell.angle_alpha   90.00
_cell.angle_beta   90.00
_cell.angle_gamma   90.00
#
_symmetry.space_group_name_H-M   'P 1'
#
loop_
_entity.id
_entity.type
_entity.pdbx_description
1 polymer ?
#
loop_
_entity_poly.entity_id
_entity_poly.type
_entity_poly.pdbx_seq_one_letter_code
_entity_poly.pdbx_strand_id
1 'polypeptide(L)'
;ERFISLFWLGVPPLAFFYFIGLWSKTSEPHWAAFGYLTAFIAWAAFYTSNKIAWKKYTVASLAVGGLMIGMVYVHTFFPFLPLKPKYDITNLLYGWDIVGDAVEKDLAGLPGEKGKFIMAHHWVMCSQLEFTTKHRHKVFCVNGKTDQFDFFPETAPPAGADFIFVADERFEEPPEAFYLFDRSEKADKITIFRHGGPAREFQLYRVFGYKGQR
;
A
#
# COMPACT_ATOMS: atom_id res chain seq x y z
N GLU A 1 17.98 -36.19 -9.13
CA GLU A 1 16.53 -36.37 -8.85
C GLU A 1 16.04 -35.66 -7.58
N ARG A 2 16.68 -35.84 -6.42
CA ARG A 2 16.23 -35.30 -5.12
C ARG A 2 15.88 -33.80 -5.05
N PHE A 3 16.50 -32.94 -5.87
CA PHE A 3 16.26 -31.47 -5.87
C PHE A 3 15.41 -30.96 -7.02
N ILE A 4 14.92 -31.84 -7.91
CA ILE A 4 14.20 -31.44 -9.13
C ILE A 4 12.93 -30.65 -8.77
N SER A 5 12.12 -31.14 -7.82
CA SER A 5 10.90 -30.43 -7.41
C SER A 5 11.18 -29.06 -6.79
N LEU A 6 12.24 -28.93 -5.98
CA LEU A 6 12.63 -27.65 -5.38
C LEU A 6 13.14 -26.67 -6.44
N PHE A 7 13.85 -27.16 -7.45
CA PHE A 7 14.29 -26.33 -8.57
C PHE A 7 13.08 -25.79 -9.35
N TRP A 8 12.15 -26.65 -9.76
CA TRP A 8 10.99 -26.25 -10.58
C TRP A 8 9.98 -25.38 -9.82
N LEU A 9 9.88 -25.51 -8.50
CA LEU A 9 9.03 -24.66 -7.67
C LEU A 9 9.73 -23.38 -7.18
N GLY A 10 11.04 -23.22 -7.43
CA GLY A 10 11.81 -22.05 -7.00
C GLY A 10 12.25 -21.18 -8.18
N VAL A 11 13.08 -21.75 -9.05
CA VAL A 11 13.76 -21.01 -10.11
C VAL A 11 12.81 -20.46 -11.18
N PRO A 12 11.89 -21.25 -11.77
CA PRO A 12 10.97 -20.72 -12.77
C PRO A 12 10.05 -19.60 -12.23
N PRO A 13 9.42 -19.71 -11.04
CA PRO A 13 8.65 -18.61 -10.47
C PRO A 13 9.50 -17.35 -10.24
N LEU A 14 10.70 -17.47 -9.66
CA LEU A 14 11.61 -16.34 -9.49
C LEU A 14 11.95 -15.69 -10.83
N ALA A 15 12.36 -16.49 -11.82
CA ALA A 15 12.71 -16.00 -13.14
C ALA A 15 11.53 -15.29 -13.81
N PHE A 16 10.34 -15.87 -13.75
CA PHE A 16 9.12 -15.30 -14.32
C PHE A 16 8.76 -13.94 -13.69
N PHE A 17 8.69 -13.86 -12.36
CA PHE A 17 8.32 -12.62 -11.68
C PHE A 17 9.39 -11.53 -11.81
N TYR A 18 10.67 -11.88 -11.76
CA TYR A 18 11.73 -10.92 -12.01
C TYR A 18 11.75 -10.43 -13.45
N PHE A 19 11.55 -11.34 -14.41
CA PHE A 19 11.48 -10.97 -15.81
C PHE A 19 10.31 -10.02 -16.04
N ILE A 20 9.10 -10.36 -15.62
CA ILE A 20 7.93 -9.47 -15.76
C ILE A 20 8.12 -8.16 -15.01
N GLY A 21 8.77 -8.19 -13.84
CA GLY A 21 9.07 -7.00 -13.04
C GLY A 21 9.93 -5.95 -13.76
N LEU A 22 10.69 -6.33 -14.78
CA LEU A 22 11.47 -5.36 -15.58
C LEU A 22 10.60 -4.46 -16.46
N TRP A 23 9.38 -4.90 -16.84
CA TRP A 23 8.48 -4.16 -17.73
C TRP A 23 7.14 -3.79 -17.11
N SER A 24 6.77 -4.43 -15.99
CA SER A 24 5.49 -4.20 -15.35
C SER A 24 5.54 -3.04 -14.37
N LYS A 25 4.66 -2.05 -14.58
CA LYS A 25 4.42 -0.96 -13.62
C LYS A 25 3.67 -1.41 -12.36
N THR A 26 3.12 -2.63 -12.37
CA THR A 26 2.29 -3.18 -11.29
C THR A 26 2.98 -4.32 -10.55
N SER A 27 4.16 -4.76 -10.99
CA SER A 27 4.86 -5.86 -10.32
C SER A 27 5.30 -5.43 -8.94
N GLU A 28 4.79 -6.12 -7.93
CA GLU A 28 5.21 -5.88 -6.57
C GLU A 28 6.40 -6.79 -6.20
N PRO A 29 7.43 -6.26 -5.50
CA PRO A 29 8.63 -7.04 -5.17
C PRO A 29 8.35 -8.34 -4.41
N HIS A 30 7.22 -8.41 -3.71
CA HIS A 30 6.84 -9.58 -2.92
C HIS A 30 6.32 -10.74 -3.78
N TRP A 31 5.97 -10.54 -5.06
CA TRP A 31 5.45 -11.62 -5.91
C TRP A 31 6.47 -12.76 -6.10
N ALA A 32 7.76 -12.42 -6.12
CA ALA A 32 8.83 -13.42 -6.18
C ALA A 32 8.98 -14.24 -4.88
N ALA A 33 8.33 -13.85 -3.78
CA ALA A 33 8.55 -14.46 -2.47
C ALA A 33 8.26 -15.96 -2.41
N PHE A 34 7.29 -16.44 -3.18
CA PHE A 34 6.96 -17.87 -3.25
C PHE A 34 8.14 -18.72 -3.69
N GLY A 35 8.93 -18.23 -4.66
CA GLY A 35 10.11 -18.94 -5.12
C GLY A 35 11.27 -18.92 -4.13
N TYR A 36 11.32 -17.96 -3.20
CA TYR A 36 12.32 -17.96 -2.14
C TYR A 36 12.09 -19.05 -1.10
N LEU A 37 10.83 -19.39 -0.78
CA LEU A 37 10.52 -20.43 0.20
C LEU A 37 11.17 -21.77 -0.17
N THR A 38 11.06 -22.16 -1.44
CA THR A 38 11.66 -23.40 -1.97
C THR A 38 13.17 -23.28 -2.12
N ALA A 39 13.67 -22.10 -2.51
CA ALA A 39 15.11 -21.82 -2.55
C ALA A 39 15.77 -21.93 -1.17
N PHE A 40 15.11 -21.49 -0.09
CA PHE A 40 15.64 -21.63 1.28
C PHE A 40 15.75 -23.09 1.71
N ILE A 41 14.76 -23.92 1.38
CA ILE A 41 14.80 -25.37 1.67
C ILE A 41 15.93 -26.03 0.89
N ALA A 42 16.07 -25.73 -0.41
CA ALA A 42 17.16 -26.23 -1.23
C ALA A 42 18.53 -25.81 -0.67
N TRP A 43 18.66 -24.53 -0.29
CA TRP A 43 19.88 -24.00 0.31
C TRP A 43 20.25 -24.71 1.62
N ALA A 44 19.28 -24.96 2.51
CA ALA A 44 19.51 -25.69 3.75
C ALA A 44 20.02 -27.12 3.49
N ALA A 45 19.49 -27.80 2.48
CA ALA A 45 19.94 -29.13 2.09
C ALA A 45 21.37 -29.12 1.50
N PHE A 46 21.73 -28.11 0.70
CA PHE A 46 23.11 -27.95 0.21
C PHE A 46 24.08 -27.59 1.33
N TYR A 47 23.67 -26.73 2.26
CA TYR A 47 24.50 -26.36 3.40
C TYR A 47 24.77 -27.54 4.33
N THR A 48 23.79 -28.40 4.57
CA THR A 48 23.96 -29.60 5.40
C THR A 48 24.79 -30.69 4.72
N SER A 49 24.71 -30.83 3.39
CA SER A 49 25.48 -31.84 2.66
C SER A 49 26.97 -31.52 2.55
N ASN A 50 27.34 -30.23 2.45
CA ASN A 50 28.74 -29.81 2.43
C ASN A 50 28.93 -28.44 3.09
N LYS A 51 28.86 -28.44 4.43
CA LYS A 51 28.96 -27.22 5.23
C LYS A 51 30.20 -26.38 4.92
N ILE A 52 31.36 -27.01 4.73
CA ILE A 52 32.61 -26.30 4.49
C ILE A 52 32.55 -25.51 3.17
N ALA A 53 32.06 -26.14 2.10
CA ALA A 53 31.95 -25.48 0.80
C ALA A 53 30.95 -24.30 0.81
N TRP A 54 29.82 -24.45 1.52
CA TRP A 54 28.71 -23.51 1.48
C TRP A 54 28.69 -22.46 2.60
N LYS A 55 29.52 -22.62 3.65
CA LYS A 55 29.57 -21.70 4.79
C LYS A 55 29.85 -20.26 4.39
N LYS A 56 30.83 -20.02 3.52
CA LYS A 56 31.19 -18.65 3.11
C LYS A 56 30.01 -17.94 2.42
N TYR A 57 29.30 -18.64 1.55
CA TYR A 57 28.14 -18.09 0.84
C TYR A 57 26.97 -17.86 1.78
N THR A 58 26.71 -18.81 2.69
CA THR A 58 25.63 -18.67 3.68
C THR A 58 25.87 -17.48 4.60
N VAL A 59 27.09 -17.35 5.12
CA VAL A 59 27.47 -16.20 5.96
C VAL A 59 27.37 -14.90 5.17
N ALA A 60 27.86 -14.86 3.93
CA ALA A 60 27.75 -13.67 3.09
C ALA A 60 26.28 -13.28 2.82
N SER A 61 25.43 -14.23 2.46
CA SER A 61 23.99 -13.99 2.23
C SER A 61 23.27 -13.49 3.49
N LEU A 62 23.56 -14.10 4.65
CA LEU A 62 23.00 -13.64 5.93
C LEU A 62 23.51 -12.27 6.32
N ALA A 63 24.80 -11.98 6.09
CA ALA A 63 25.38 -10.67 6.36
C ALA A 63 24.75 -9.59 5.47
N VAL A 64 24.60 -9.85 4.18
CA VAL A 64 23.94 -8.91 3.25
C VAL A 64 22.47 -8.74 3.61
N GLY A 65 21.74 -9.82 3.83
CA GLY A 65 20.32 -9.75 4.21
C GLY A 65 20.11 -9.01 5.53
N GLY A 66 20.92 -9.33 6.54
CA GLY A 66 20.91 -8.65 7.84
C GLY A 66 21.28 -7.17 7.72
N LEU A 67 22.26 -6.82 6.89
CA LEU A 67 22.62 -5.43 6.59
C LEU A 67 21.45 -4.69 5.94
N MET A 68 20.80 -5.27 4.93
CA MET A 68 19.65 -4.64 4.24
C MET A 68 18.47 -4.43 5.21
N ILE A 69 18.12 -5.44 6.00
CA ILE A 69 17.06 -5.34 7.02
C ILE A 69 17.44 -4.27 8.06
N GLY A 70 18.67 -4.30 8.55
CA GLY A 70 19.19 -3.33 9.51
C GLY A 70 19.13 -1.90 8.96
N MET A 71 19.51 -1.68 7.70
CA MET A 71 19.40 -0.38 7.05
C MET A 71 17.96 0.12 6.98
N VAL A 72 16.99 -0.73 6.56
CA VAL A 72 15.58 -0.35 6.50
C VAL A 72 15.03 -0.05 7.90
N TYR A 73 15.38 -0.88 8.89
CA TYR A 73 14.95 -0.69 10.27
C TYR A 73 15.49 0.61 10.87
N VAL A 74 16.80 0.85 10.73
CA VAL A 74 17.42 2.11 11.18
C VAL A 74 16.82 3.30 10.43
N HIS A 75 16.64 3.19 9.10
CA HIS A 75 16.03 4.24 8.28
C HIS A 75 14.62 4.59 8.74
N THR A 76 13.86 3.60 9.22
CA THR A 76 12.52 3.81 9.78
C THR A 76 12.55 4.73 11.00
N PHE A 77 13.52 4.60 11.91
CA PHE A 77 13.58 5.48 13.09
C PHE A 77 14.42 6.74 12.89
N PHE A 78 15.35 6.70 11.93
CA PHE A 78 16.29 7.76 11.64
C PHE A 78 16.43 7.84 10.11
N PRO A 79 15.65 8.70 9.41
CA PRO A 79 15.64 8.75 7.95
C PRO A 79 16.95 9.33 7.40
N PHE A 80 17.98 8.49 7.33
CA PHE A 80 19.34 8.88 6.93
C PHE A 80 19.60 8.79 5.42
N LEU A 81 18.79 8.02 4.69
CA LEU A 81 18.87 7.94 3.24
C LEU A 81 18.16 9.17 2.64
N PRO A 82 18.74 9.83 1.62
CA PRO A 82 18.18 11.03 1.00
C PRO A 82 17.04 10.68 0.04
N LEU A 83 16.01 9.98 0.54
CA LEU A 83 14.82 9.61 -0.22
C LEU A 83 13.82 10.76 -0.20
N LYS A 84 13.15 11.01 -1.32
CA LYS A 84 12.00 11.92 -1.34
C LYS A 84 10.84 11.29 -0.57
N PRO A 85 10.04 12.06 0.18
CA PRO A 85 8.93 11.54 0.99
C PRO A 85 8.00 10.57 0.24
N LYS A 86 7.54 10.97 -0.96
CA LYS A 86 6.76 10.14 -1.89
C LYS A 86 7.35 8.73 -2.14
N TYR A 87 8.67 8.58 -2.18
CA TYR A 87 9.34 7.30 -2.50
C TYR A 87 9.81 6.53 -1.26
N ASP A 88 9.75 7.13 -0.08
CA ASP A 88 10.12 6.47 1.16
C ASP A 88 8.95 5.60 1.65
N ILE A 89 9.10 4.28 1.54
CA ILE A 89 8.07 3.32 1.97
C ILE A 89 7.88 3.32 3.49
N THR A 90 8.88 3.76 4.26
CA THR A 90 8.78 3.78 5.73
C THR A 90 7.82 4.86 6.23
N ASN A 91 7.44 5.82 5.38
CA ASN A 91 6.44 6.83 5.69
C ASN A 91 5.00 6.35 5.45
N LEU A 92 4.79 5.27 4.68
CA LEU A 92 3.47 4.82 4.22
C LEU A 92 2.44 4.60 5.35
N LEU A 93 2.89 4.17 6.53
CA LEU A 93 2.01 3.90 7.68
C LEU A 93 1.96 5.04 8.70
N TYR A 94 2.65 6.15 8.46
CA TYR A 94 2.81 7.22 9.44
C TYR A 94 1.74 8.33 9.28
N GLY A 95 1.22 8.83 10.41
CA GLY A 95 0.30 9.98 10.49
C GLY A 95 -1.16 9.71 10.12
N TRP A 96 -1.55 8.44 10.00
CA TRP A 96 -2.90 8.03 9.61
C TRP A 96 -3.97 8.30 10.67
N ASP A 97 -3.59 8.42 11.94
CA ASP A 97 -4.41 8.92 13.03
C ASP A 97 -4.86 10.37 12.79
N ILE A 98 -3.91 11.25 12.43
CA ILE A 98 -4.19 12.66 12.11
C ILE A 98 -5.10 12.78 10.88
N VAL A 99 -4.84 11.97 9.85
CA VAL A 99 -5.68 11.93 8.64
C VAL A 99 -7.09 11.43 8.98
N GLY A 100 -7.20 10.37 9.79
CA GLY A 100 -8.48 9.84 10.25
C GLY A 100 -9.31 10.90 10.96
N ASP A 101 -8.74 11.59 11.95
CA ASP A 101 -9.42 12.64 12.71
C ASP A 101 -9.90 13.79 11.80
N ALA A 102 -9.07 14.21 10.84
CA ALA A 102 -9.42 15.24 9.88
C ALA A 102 -10.56 14.82 8.95
N VAL A 103 -10.52 13.57 8.45
CA VAL A 103 -11.59 13.00 7.62
C VAL A 103 -12.90 12.91 8.40
N GLU A 104 -12.88 12.45 9.64
CA GLU A 104 -14.10 12.35 10.48
C GLU A 104 -14.69 13.72 10.77
N LYS A 105 -13.84 14.71 11.06
CA LYS A 105 -14.27 16.11 11.26
C LYS A 105 -14.96 16.65 10.01
N ASP A 106 -14.37 16.44 8.83
CA ASP A 106 -14.92 16.93 7.56
C ASP A 106 -16.21 16.20 7.19
N LEU A 107 -16.27 14.89 7.41
CA LEU A 107 -17.45 14.07 7.18
C LEU A 107 -18.63 14.52 8.07
N ALA A 108 -18.36 14.84 9.33
CA ALA A 108 -19.38 15.37 10.25
C ALA A 108 -20.01 16.66 9.72
N GLY A 109 -19.24 17.50 9.03
CA GLY A 109 -19.70 18.77 8.44
C GLY A 109 -20.53 18.67 7.16
N LEU A 110 -20.61 17.50 6.52
CA LEU A 110 -21.44 17.34 5.31
C LEU A 110 -22.96 17.41 5.65
N PRO A 111 -23.84 17.74 4.69
CA PRO A 111 -25.30 17.68 4.90
C PRO A 111 -25.78 16.24 5.13
N GLY A 112 -25.42 15.31 4.23
CA GLY A 112 -25.65 13.87 4.42
C GLY A 112 -27.10 13.40 4.38
N GLU A 113 -28.01 14.14 3.74
CA GLU A 113 -29.45 13.79 3.66
C GLU A 113 -29.69 12.39 3.06
N LYS A 114 -28.84 11.97 2.11
CA LYS A 114 -28.88 10.65 1.45
C LYS A 114 -27.79 9.69 1.96
N GLY A 115 -27.16 10.02 3.08
CA GLY A 115 -26.03 9.28 3.64
C GLY A 115 -24.68 9.98 3.44
N LYS A 116 -23.69 9.52 4.19
CA LYS A 116 -22.31 10.00 4.17
C LYS A 116 -21.35 8.83 4.20
N PHE A 117 -20.25 8.93 3.47
CA PHE A 117 -19.23 7.90 3.47
C PHE A 117 -17.84 8.47 3.16
N ILE A 118 -16.82 7.62 3.24
CA ILE A 118 -15.43 7.98 2.94
C ILE A 118 -15.00 7.21 1.70
N MET A 119 -14.21 7.82 0.84
CA MET A 119 -13.71 7.18 -0.37
C MET A 119 -12.25 7.52 -0.64
N ALA A 120 -11.53 6.56 -1.21
CA ALA A 120 -10.25 6.79 -1.84
C ALA A 120 -10.17 5.91 -3.10
N HIS A 121 -9.28 6.25 -4.04
CA HIS A 121 -9.18 5.48 -5.29
C HIS A 121 -8.32 4.22 -5.14
N HIS A 122 -7.32 4.23 -4.25
CA HIS A 122 -6.36 3.14 -4.12
C HIS A 122 -6.59 2.31 -2.85
N TRP A 123 -6.58 0.98 -2.99
CA TRP A 123 -6.88 0.00 -1.92
C TRP A 123 -6.05 0.20 -0.65
N VAL A 124 -4.78 0.60 -0.76
CA VAL A 124 -3.94 0.90 0.41
C VAL A 124 -4.55 2.05 1.22
N MET A 125 -4.98 3.14 0.57
CA MET A 125 -5.59 4.27 1.28
C MET A 125 -6.93 3.88 1.88
N CYS A 126 -7.76 3.16 1.12
CA CYS A 126 -9.05 2.66 1.61
C CYS A 126 -8.86 1.82 2.88
N SER A 127 -7.87 0.92 2.90
CA SER A 127 -7.57 0.06 4.05
C SER A 127 -7.14 0.85 5.28
N GLN A 128 -6.32 1.88 5.08
CA GLN A 128 -5.85 2.72 6.17
C GLN A 128 -6.97 3.59 6.74
N LEU A 129 -7.84 4.14 5.88
CA LEU A 129 -9.02 4.90 6.31
C LEU A 129 -10.00 4.03 7.09
N GLU A 130 -10.25 2.81 6.62
CA GLU A 130 -11.12 1.84 7.30
C GLU A 130 -10.57 1.52 8.71
N PHE A 131 -9.25 1.32 8.81
CA PHE A 131 -8.56 1.07 10.07
C PHE A 131 -8.58 2.28 11.02
N THR A 132 -8.27 3.49 10.53
CA THR A 132 -8.11 4.68 11.38
C THR A 132 -9.43 5.22 11.90
N THR A 133 -10.48 5.15 11.07
CA THR A 133 -11.85 5.48 11.46
C THR A 133 -12.49 4.38 12.31
N LYS A 134 -11.78 3.26 12.52
CA LYS A 134 -12.22 2.10 13.32
C LYS A 134 -13.61 1.61 12.91
N HIS A 135 -13.89 1.58 11.61
CA HIS A 135 -15.18 1.20 11.03
C HIS A 135 -16.38 2.05 11.48
N ARG A 136 -16.17 3.25 12.05
CA ARG A 136 -17.28 4.15 12.42
C ARG A 136 -18.04 4.69 11.21
N HIS A 137 -17.37 4.73 10.06
CA HIS A 137 -17.89 5.18 8.79
C HIS A 137 -17.55 4.17 7.71
N LYS A 138 -18.43 4.04 6.71
CA LYS A 138 -18.18 3.15 5.57
C LYS A 138 -17.10 3.76 4.68
N VAL A 139 -16.05 2.99 4.39
CA VAL A 139 -15.06 3.34 3.37
C VAL A 139 -15.33 2.52 2.12
N PHE A 140 -15.56 3.20 1.01
CA PHE A 140 -15.68 2.56 -0.29
C PHE A 140 -14.38 2.69 -1.08
N CYS A 141 -13.99 1.62 -1.76
CA CYS A 141 -12.86 1.59 -2.65
C CYS A 141 -13.31 1.22 -4.06
N VAL A 142 -13.85 2.19 -4.79
CA VAL A 142 -14.34 1.96 -6.15
C VAL A 142 -13.23 2.28 -7.13
N ASN A 143 -12.66 1.25 -7.74
CA ASN A 143 -11.66 1.41 -8.79
C ASN A 143 -11.90 0.40 -9.93
N GLY A 144 -11.25 0.61 -11.07
CA GLY A 144 -11.45 -0.24 -12.26
C GLY A 144 -10.77 -1.62 -12.17
N LYS A 145 -10.25 -2.02 -11.01
CA LYS A 145 -9.55 -3.30 -10.79
C LYS A 145 -10.28 -4.09 -9.71
N THR A 146 -10.13 -5.41 -9.76
CA THR A 146 -10.59 -6.27 -8.66
C THR A 146 -9.58 -6.25 -7.52
N ASP A 147 -10.02 -5.86 -6.33
CA ASP A 147 -9.23 -5.89 -5.11
C ASP A 147 -10.03 -6.48 -3.92
N GLN A 148 -9.46 -6.42 -2.71
CA GLN A 148 -10.08 -7.01 -1.52
C GLN A 148 -11.45 -6.40 -1.14
N PHE A 149 -11.72 -5.15 -1.54
CA PHE A 149 -12.98 -4.45 -1.23
C PHE A 149 -14.16 -4.97 -2.06
N ASP A 150 -13.90 -5.55 -3.23
CA ASP A 150 -14.96 -6.17 -4.06
C ASP A 150 -15.56 -7.44 -3.46
N PHE A 151 -14.88 -8.02 -2.47
CA PHE A 151 -15.35 -9.20 -1.74
C PHE A 151 -16.11 -8.84 -0.46
N PHE A 152 -16.23 -7.56 -0.13
CA PHE A 152 -17.03 -7.13 1.01
C PHE A 152 -18.52 -7.10 0.65
N PRO A 153 -19.44 -7.30 1.61
CA PRO A 153 -20.87 -7.35 1.33
C PRO A 153 -21.45 -6.08 0.68
N GLU A 154 -20.87 -4.92 0.99
CA GLU A 154 -21.26 -3.63 0.44
C GLU A 154 -20.15 -3.07 -0.45
N THR A 155 -20.27 -3.30 -1.76
CA THR A 155 -19.24 -2.89 -2.74
C THR A 155 -19.56 -1.56 -3.41
N ALA A 156 -20.83 -1.13 -3.38
CA ALA A 156 -21.30 0.05 -4.11
C ALA A 156 -21.64 1.22 -3.16
N PRO A 157 -21.08 2.41 -3.38
CA PRO A 157 -21.47 3.60 -2.63
C PRO A 157 -22.93 4.00 -2.94
N PRO A 158 -23.66 4.52 -1.95
CA PRO A 158 -25.04 4.94 -2.13
C PRO A 158 -25.16 6.13 -3.10
N ALA A 159 -26.05 6.00 -4.09
CA ALA A 159 -26.32 7.08 -5.05
C ALA A 159 -26.94 8.30 -4.36
N GLY A 160 -26.44 9.48 -4.72
CA GLY A 160 -26.83 10.78 -4.18
C GLY A 160 -26.23 11.10 -2.81
N ALA A 161 -25.43 10.22 -2.21
CA ALA A 161 -24.77 10.49 -0.93
C ALA A 161 -23.56 11.43 -1.10
N ASP A 162 -23.23 12.11 -0.01
CA ASP A 162 -22.05 12.97 0.08
C ASP A 162 -20.87 12.18 0.65
N PHE A 163 -19.65 12.55 0.29
CA PHE A 163 -18.47 11.84 0.77
C PHE A 163 -17.24 12.71 0.88
N ILE A 164 -16.30 12.24 1.71
CA ILE A 164 -14.93 12.75 1.74
C ILE A 164 -14.06 11.87 0.86
N PHE A 165 -13.45 12.46 -0.17
CA PHE A 165 -12.45 11.81 -0.99
C PHE A 165 -11.04 12.15 -0.50
N VAL A 166 -10.20 11.14 -0.37
CA VAL A 166 -8.82 11.27 0.12
C VAL A 166 -7.84 10.92 -0.99
N ALA A 167 -6.98 11.88 -1.32
CA ALA A 167 -5.83 11.72 -2.21
C ALA A 167 -4.52 11.95 -1.44
N ASP A 168 -3.41 11.39 -1.92
CA ASP A 168 -2.08 11.64 -1.37
C ASP A 168 -1.05 11.92 -2.47
N GLU A 169 0.19 12.23 -2.08
CA GLU A 169 1.28 12.51 -3.03
C GLU A 169 1.60 11.36 -4.01
N ARG A 170 1.15 10.13 -3.75
CA ARG A 170 1.32 8.96 -4.65
C ARG A 170 0.14 8.80 -5.59
N PHE A 171 -1.06 9.15 -5.15
CA PHE A 171 -2.33 9.07 -5.88
C PHE A 171 -3.02 10.44 -5.83
N GLU A 172 -2.51 11.39 -6.62
CA GLU A 172 -2.82 12.82 -6.51
C GLU A 172 -4.05 13.25 -7.32
N GLU A 173 -4.57 12.35 -8.15
CA GLU A 173 -5.71 12.62 -9.02
C GLU A 173 -6.97 12.97 -8.19
N PRO A 174 -7.68 14.04 -8.56
CA PRO A 174 -8.85 14.50 -7.82
C PRO A 174 -10.07 13.61 -8.16
N PRO A 175 -11.17 13.66 -7.37
CA PRO A 175 -12.29 12.72 -7.54
C PRO A 175 -12.95 12.80 -8.92
N GLU A 176 -12.88 13.93 -9.61
CA GLU A 176 -13.42 14.13 -10.97
C GLU A 176 -12.75 13.23 -12.02
N ALA A 177 -11.53 12.76 -11.74
CA ALA A 177 -10.83 11.84 -12.63
C ALA A 177 -11.51 10.46 -12.68
N PHE A 178 -12.22 10.09 -11.61
CA PHE A 178 -12.70 8.72 -11.41
C PHE A 178 -14.22 8.62 -11.30
N TYR A 179 -14.90 9.66 -10.82
CA TYR A 179 -16.30 9.58 -10.43
C TYR A 179 -17.16 10.68 -11.05
N LEU A 180 -18.46 10.44 -11.06
CA LEU A 180 -19.52 11.38 -11.42
C LEU A 180 -20.26 11.79 -10.13
N PHE A 181 -20.51 13.09 -9.98
CA PHE A 181 -21.19 13.67 -8.82
C PHE A 181 -21.80 15.04 -9.16
N ASP A 182 -22.43 15.72 -8.21
CA ASP A 182 -23.01 17.05 -8.43
C ASP A 182 -21.95 18.16 -8.39
N ARG A 183 -21.12 18.15 -7.34
CA ARG A 183 -20.03 19.12 -7.17
C ARG A 183 -18.99 18.60 -6.17
N SER A 184 -17.81 19.19 -6.21
CA SER A 184 -16.72 18.94 -5.26
C SER A 184 -16.10 20.26 -4.81
N GLU A 185 -15.50 20.23 -3.63
CA GLU A 185 -14.75 21.35 -3.07
C GLU A 185 -13.44 20.82 -2.48
N LYS A 186 -12.32 21.50 -2.76
CA LYS A 186 -11.07 21.23 -2.04
C LYS A 186 -11.27 21.64 -0.59
N ALA A 187 -11.07 20.70 0.31
CA ALA A 187 -11.10 20.94 1.74
C ALA A 187 -9.66 21.07 2.25
N ASP A 188 -9.35 20.43 3.38
CA ASP A 188 -8.06 20.57 4.03
C ASP A 188 -6.95 19.84 3.27
N LYS A 189 -5.77 20.48 3.22
CA LYS A 189 -4.50 19.85 2.88
C LYS A 189 -3.79 19.47 4.17
N ILE A 190 -3.46 18.20 4.34
CA ILE A 190 -2.84 17.68 5.55
C ILE A 190 -1.39 17.33 5.25
N THR A 191 -0.46 18.03 5.89
CA THR A 191 0.96 17.69 5.84
C THR A 191 1.35 16.97 7.12
N ILE A 192 1.80 15.72 6.97
CA ILE A 192 2.32 14.90 8.06
C ILE A 192 3.80 15.16 8.20
N PHE A 193 4.24 15.52 9.41
CA PHE A 193 5.64 15.76 9.71
C PHE A 193 6.24 14.60 10.49
N ARG A 194 7.48 14.23 10.14
CA ARG A 194 8.28 13.22 10.84
C ARG A 194 9.71 13.74 10.98
N HIS A 195 10.25 13.73 12.20
CA HIS A 195 11.60 14.22 12.51
C HIS A 195 11.90 15.64 11.98
N GLY A 196 10.92 16.54 12.01
CA GLY A 196 11.08 17.94 11.59
C GLY A 196 10.98 18.19 10.09
N GLY A 197 10.76 17.17 9.26
CA GLY A 197 10.52 17.29 7.82
C GLY A 197 9.14 16.78 7.40
N PRO A 198 8.64 17.17 6.20
CA PRO A 198 7.42 16.61 5.64
C PRO A 198 7.64 15.15 5.26
N ALA A 199 6.80 14.26 5.78
CA ALA A 199 6.83 12.84 5.52
C ALA A 199 5.78 12.41 4.49
N ARG A 200 4.61 13.03 4.53
CA ARG A 200 3.49 12.79 3.60
C ARG A 200 2.62 14.02 3.46
N GLU A 201 1.96 14.13 2.32
CA GLU A 201 0.92 15.11 2.08
C GLU A 201 -0.36 14.43 1.58
N PHE A 202 -1.50 14.86 2.13
CA PHE A 202 -2.82 14.43 1.73
C PHE A 202 -3.67 15.62 1.32
N GLN A 203 -4.56 15.40 0.37
CA GLN A 203 -5.58 16.35 -0.02
C GLN A 203 -6.95 15.73 0.21
N LEU A 204 -7.77 16.44 0.99
CA LEU A 204 -9.17 16.09 1.18
C LEU A 204 -10.06 16.86 0.20
N TYR A 205 -11.12 16.21 -0.26
CA TYR A 205 -12.17 16.82 -1.05
C TYR A 205 -13.52 16.49 -0.42
N ARG A 206 -14.37 17.51 -0.28
CA ARG A 206 -15.78 17.34 0.06
C ARG A 206 -16.54 17.18 -1.24
N VAL A 207 -17.22 16.05 -1.41
CA VAL A 207 -17.91 15.71 -2.66
C VAL A 207 -19.38 15.48 -2.37
N PHE A 208 -20.23 16.00 -3.24
CA PHE A 208 -21.68 16.04 -3.02
C PHE A 208 -22.42 15.29 -4.13
N GLY A 209 -23.40 14.48 -3.74
CA GLY A 209 -24.31 13.80 -4.66
C GLY A 209 -23.63 12.80 -5.60
N TYR A 210 -23.05 11.72 -5.06
CA TYR A 210 -22.43 10.64 -5.84
C TYR A 210 -23.37 10.04 -6.91
N LYS A 211 -22.90 9.85 -8.15
CA LYS A 211 -23.69 9.30 -9.27
C LYS A 211 -23.15 8.00 -9.85
N GLY A 212 -21.92 7.62 -9.52
CA GLY A 212 -21.27 6.44 -10.06
C GLY A 212 -19.80 6.68 -10.44
N GLN A 213 -19.16 5.62 -10.92
CA GLN A 213 -17.86 5.68 -11.55
C GLN A 213 -17.97 6.20 -12.99
N ARG A 214 -16.92 6.85 -13.48
CA ARG A 214 -16.78 7.24 -14.89
C ARG A 214 -16.50 6.06 -15.81
#